data_AF-A0A975DY23-F1
#
_entry.id   AF-A0A975DY23-F1
#
_cell.length_a   1.000
_cell.length_b   1.000
_cell.length_c   1.000
_cell.angle_alpha   90.00
_cell.angle_beta   90.00
_cell.angle_gamma   90.00
#
_symmetry.space_group_name_H-M   'P 1'
#
loop_
_entity.id
_entity.type
_entity.pdbx_description
1 polymer ?
#
loop_
_entity_poly.entity_id
_entity_poly.type
_entity_poly.pdbx_seq_one_letter_code
_entity_poly.pdbx_strand_id
1 'polypeptide(L)'
;MDRSRGFTLVEVLVALVIMALMAGMAWQGVDGIVRTRDASQKQLEQTLRLNTVLAQWQTDLAAVQDTGAVPPLVFDGATLRMTRSVPDGVQVVVWSMRPQGTANAWERWASPAVTGSAALQDSWFTSQQLQGGEPGQLRTLEGLSQWQVYFFQGNSWSNAQSTGNVAVPAPAAAASAAAPRQALPSGVRVVLTFAAGSGLNGTLTRDSLLGP
;
A
#
# COMPACT_ATOMS: atom_id res chain seq x y z
N MET A 1 61.62 -52.89 19.50
CA MET A 1 62.30 -51.62 19.81
C MET A 1 61.68 -50.55 18.93
N ASP A 2 60.56 -49.98 19.37
CA ASP A 2 59.88 -48.93 18.61
C ASP A 2 60.50 -47.57 18.91
N ARG A 3 61.00 -46.92 17.87
CA ARG A 3 61.48 -45.54 17.93
C ARG A 3 60.27 -44.61 18.08
N SER A 4 60.10 -44.04 19.26
CA SER A 4 59.23 -42.88 19.49
C SER A 4 59.73 -41.71 18.65
N ARG A 5 59.02 -41.42 17.55
CA ARG A 5 59.25 -40.21 16.74
C ARG A 5 58.71 -39.01 17.51
N GLY A 6 59.59 -38.06 17.86
CA GLY A 6 59.19 -36.81 18.51
C GLY A 6 58.43 -35.90 17.55
N PHE A 7 57.33 -35.32 18.03
CA PHE A 7 56.49 -34.38 17.29
C PHE A 7 57.27 -33.08 17.04
N THR A 8 57.44 -32.69 15.78
CA THR A 8 58.22 -31.48 15.46
C THR A 8 57.36 -30.23 15.64
N LEU A 9 57.99 -29.12 16.03
CA LEU A 9 57.30 -27.82 16.16
C LEU A 9 56.62 -27.40 14.84
N VAL A 10 57.22 -27.78 13.71
CA VAL A 10 56.68 -27.55 12.36
C VAL A 10 55.34 -28.29 12.17
N GLU A 11 55.21 -29.51 12.68
CA GLU A 11 54.00 -30.34 12.54
C GLU A 11 52.84 -29.78 13.38
N VAL A 12 53.11 -29.29 14.59
CA VAL A 12 52.13 -28.53 15.39
C VAL A 12 51.68 -27.28 14.63
N LEU A 13 52.64 -26.53 14.07
CA LEU A 13 52.36 -25.27 13.40
C LEU A 13 51.47 -25.49 12.17
N VAL A 14 51.77 -26.49 11.35
CA VAL A 14 50.97 -26.85 10.18
C VAL A 14 49.57 -27.30 10.60
N ALA A 15 49.44 -28.13 11.63
CA ALA A 15 48.14 -28.55 12.14
C ALA A 15 47.30 -27.35 12.63
N LEU A 16 47.91 -26.41 13.36
CA LEU A 16 47.24 -25.21 13.83
C LEU A 16 46.80 -24.30 12.68
N VAL A 17 47.63 -24.13 11.64
CA VAL A 17 47.26 -23.34 10.45
C VAL A 17 46.09 -23.98 9.70
N ILE A 18 46.11 -25.29 9.49
CA ILE A 18 45.00 -25.99 8.81
C ILE A 18 43.71 -25.86 9.63
N MET A 19 43.77 -26.08 10.95
CA MET A 19 42.60 -25.91 11.82
C MET A 19 42.08 -24.47 11.82
N ALA A 20 42.96 -23.47 11.84
CA ALA A 20 42.58 -22.06 11.77
C ALA A 20 41.86 -21.73 10.44
N LEU A 21 42.34 -22.25 9.31
CA LEU A 21 41.70 -22.06 8.01
C LEU A 21 40.33 -22.74 7.93
N MET A 22 40.21 -23.98 8.43
CA MET A 22 38.92 -24.69 8.48
C MET A 22 37.91 -23.96 9.37
N ALA A 23 38.33 -23.49 10.54
CA ALA A 23 37.48 -22.71 11.45
C ALA A 23 37.02 -21.39 10.79
N GLY A 24 37.92 -20.69 10.08
CA GLY A 24 37.58 -19.46 9.36
C GLY A 24 36.56 -19.69 8.23
N MET A 25 36.74 -20.73 7.42
CA MET A 25 35.78 -21.09 6.37
C MET A 25 34.43 -21.53 6.93
N ALA A 26 34.42 -22.26 8.06
CA ALA A 26 33.18 -22.66 8.73
C ALA A 26 32.39 -21.44 9.22
N TRP A 27 33.06 -20.43 9.79
CA TRP A 27 32.42 -19.19 10.23
C TRP A 27 31.83 -18.38 9.06
N GLN A 28 32.57 -18.27 7.96
CA GLN A 28 32.08 -17.62 6.73
C GLN A 28 30.88 -18.36 6.12
N GLY A 29 30.86 -19.69 6.19
CA GLY A 29 29.73 -20.51 5.75
C GLY A 29 28.47 -20.28 6.59
N VAL A 30 28.60 -20.21 7.91
CA VAL A 30 27.49 -19.92 8.83
C VAL A 30 26.96 -18.49 8.62
N ASP A 31 27.84 -17.49 8.51
CA ASP A 31 27.47 -16.09 8.25
C ASP A 31 26.73 -15.93 6.90
N GLY A 32 27.16 -16.68 5.88
CA GLY A 32 26.50 -16.70 4.58
C GLY A 32 25.05 -17.22 4.66
N ILE A 33 24.81 -18.27 5.44
CA ILE A 33 23.48 -18.84 5.64
C ILE A 33 22.58 -17.87 6.41
N VAL A 34 23.08 -17.26 7.49
CA VAL A 34 22.33 -16.29 8.30
C VAL A 34 21.90 -15.10 7.44
N ARG A 35 22.83 -14.50 6.68
CA ARG A 35 22.53 -13.37 5.79
C ARG A 35 21.49 -13.70 4.73
N THR A 36 21.57 -14.90 4.16
CA THR A 36 20.60 -15.36 3.14
C THR A 36 19.21 -15.50 3.76
N ARG A 37 19.12 -16.09 4.96
CA ARG A 37 17.85 -16.22 5.70
C ARG A 37 17.25 -14.85 6.03
N ASP A 38 18.06 -13.92 6.52
CA ASP A 38 17.61 -12.57 6.85
C ASP A 38 17.08 -11.83 5.61
N ALA A 39 17.77 -11.97 4.46
CA ALA A 39 17.32 -11.39 3.21
C ALA A 39 16.00 -12.00 2.73
N SER A 40 15.87 -13.33 2.76
CA SER A 40 14.63 -14.02 2.39
C SER A 40 13.47 -13.66 3.32
N GLN A 41 13.71 -13.56 4.63
CA GLN A 41 12.70 -13.19 5.61
C GLN A 41 12.19 -11.77 5.38
N LYS A 42 13.08 -10.80 5.14
CA LYS A 42 12.69 -9.43 4.79
C LYS A 42 11.83 -9.37 3.52
N GLN A 43 12.18 -10.14 2.50
CA GLN A 43 11.42 -10.18 1.26
C GLN A 43 10.00 -10.79 1.45
N LEU A 44 9.88 -11.82 2.30
CA LEU A 44 8.60 -12.40 2.68
C LEU A 44 7.73 -11.37 3.43
N GLU A 45 8.30 -10.70 4.43
CA GLU A 45 7.59 -9.66 5.20
C GLU A 45 7.10 -8.51 4.31
N GLN A 46 7.91 -8.08 3.35
CA GLN A 46 7.53 -7.06 2.36
C GLN A 46 6.36 -7.52 1.48
N THR A 47 6.39 -8.76 1.01
CA THR A 47 5.31 -9.33 0.19
C THR A 47 4.01 -9.48 0.98
N LEU A 48 4.08 -9.93 2.23
CA LEU A 48 2.92 -10.03 3.12
C LEU A 48 2.32 -8.66 3.42
N ARG A 49 3.17 -7.66 3.67
CA ARG A 49 2.74 -6.26 3.82
C ARG A 49 2.01 -5.79 2.57
N LEU A 50 2.61 -5.95 1.39
CA LEU A 50 2.00 -5.55 0.13
C LEU A 50 0.62 -6.19 -0.06
N ASN A 51 0.52 -7.51 0.15
CA ASN A 51 -0.77 -8.21 0.05
C ASN A 51 -1.82 -7.69 1.04
N THR A 52 -1.41 -7.40 2.28
CA THR A 52 -2.31 -6.84 3.30
C THR A 52 -2.82 -5.46 2.91
N VAL A 53 -1.94 -4.60 2.40
CA VAL A 53 -2.29 -3.25 1.95
C VAL A 53 -3.22 -3.30 0.73
N LEU A 54 -2.97 -4.18 -0.23
CA LEU A 54 -3.85 -4.37 -1.39
C LEU A 54 -5.21 -4.96 -1.00
N ALA A 55 -5.27 -5.83 0.01
CA ALA A 55 -6.52 -6.35 0.54
C ALA A 55 -7.33 -5.24 1.23
N GLN A 56 -6.67 -4.38 2.01
CA GLN A 56 -7.29 -3.21 2.63
C GLN A 56 -7.84 -2.24 1.56
N TRP A 57 -7.05 -1.93 0.54
CA TRP A 57 -7.47 -1.11 -0.61
C TRP A 57 -8.74 -1.66 -1.27
N GLN A 58 -8.77 -2.95 -1.58
CA GLN A 58 -9.94 -3.60 -2.17
C GLN A 58 -11.15 -3.56 -1.23
N THR A 59 -10.94 -3.73 0.07
CA THR A 59 -12.01 -3.66 1.08
C THR A 59 -12.62 -2.27 1.18
N ASP A 60 -11.80 -1.21 1.06
CA ASP A 60 -12.29 0.16 1.01
C ASP A 60 -13.12 0.40 -0.25
N LEU A 61 -12.62 -0.02 -1.42
CA LEU A 61 -13.32 0.14 -2.71
C LEU A 61 -14.61 -0.66 -2.82
N ALA A 62 -14.64 -1.89 -2.30
CA ALA A 62 -15.82 -2.75 -2.33
C ALA A 62 -16.97 -2.19 -1.47
N ALA A 63 -16.67 -1.32 -0.52
CA ALA A 63 -17.64 -0.70 0.38
C ALA A 63 -17.99 0.75 -0.02
N VAL A 64 -17.52 1.24 -1.17
CA VAL A 64 -17.83 2.60 -1.63
C VAL A 64 -19.34 2.77 -1.76
N GLN A 65 -19.84 3.89 -1.24
CA GLN A 65 -21.26 4.20 -1.21
C GLN A 65 -21.50 5.65 -1.61
N ASP A 66 -22.43 5.88 -2.55
CA ASP A 66 -22.97 7.21 -2.83
C ASP A 66 -24.08 7.59 -1.85
N THR A 67 -23.75 8.45 -0.90
CA THR A 67 -24.71 9.00 0.08
C THR A 67 -25.46 10.21 -0.44
N GLY A 68 -25.03 10.81 -1.56
CA GLY A 68 -25.51 12.09 -2.06
C GLY A 68 -25.12 13.32 -1.23
N ALA A 69 -24.50 13.16 -0.05
CA ALA A 69 -24.13 14.28 0.82
C ALA A 69 -22.81 14.95 0.41
N VAL A 70 -21.87 14.17 -0.15
CA VAL A 70 -20.56 14.58 -0.66
C VAL A 70 -20.20 13.72 -1.89
N PRO A 71 -19.24 14.12 -2.73
CA PRO A 71 -18.76 13.28 -3.82
C PRO A 71 -18.24 11.91 -3.31
N PRO A 72 -18.74 10.78 -3.84
CA PRO A 72 -18.50 9.48 -3.22
C PRO A 72 -17.12 8.88 -3.52
N LEU A 73 -16.50 9.32 -4.61
CA LEU A 73 -15.15 8.91 -5.02
C LEU A 73 -14.52 10.04 -5.83
N VAL A 74 -13.38 10.56 -5.38
CA VAL A 74 -12.67 11.66 -6.05
C VAL A 74 -11.17 11.42 -5.98
N PHE A 75 -10.49 11.57 -7.12
CA PHE A 75 -9.03 11.57 -7.19
C PHE A 75 -8.53 12.94 -7.65
N ASP A 76 -7.65 13.56 -6.87
CA ASP A 76 -7.08 14.88 -7.18
C ASP A 76 -5.65 14.82 -7.75
N GLY A 77 -5.16 13.63 -8.08
CA GLY A 77 -3.79 13.41 -8.59
C GLY A 77 -2.80 12.99 -7.50
N ALA A 78 -3.07 13.32 -6.24
CA ALA A 78 -2.22 12.98 -5.10
C ALA A 78 -2.97 12.24 -3.99
N THR A 79 -4.30 12.26 -4.03
CA THR A 79 -5.19 11.75 -3.00
C THR A 79 -6.44 11.17 -3.64
N LEU A 80 -6.79 9.94 -3.26
CA LEU A 80 -8.09 9.33 -3.55
C LEU A 80 -8.94 9.39 -2.29
N ARG A 81 -10.07 10.07 -2.37
CA ARG A 81 -11.06 10.15 -1.29
C ARG A 81 -12.30 9.38 -1.67
N MET A 82 -12.88 8.69 -0.71
CA MET A 82 -14.11 7.96 -0.91
C MET A 82 -14.99 7.98 0.33
N THR A 83 -16.31 7.91 0.13
CA THR A 83 -17.24 7.55 1.18
C THR A 83 -17.51 6.05 1.10
N ARG A 84 -17.41 5.36 2.24
CA ARG A 84 -17.69 3.92 2.33
C ARG A 84 -18.65 3.59 3.45
N SER A 85 -19.48 2.57 3.24
CA SER A 85 -20.31 2.00 4.29
C SER A 85 -19.45 1.20 5.28
N VAL A 86 -19.81 1.29 6.55
CA VAL A 86 -19.28 0.49 7.66
C VAL A 86 -20.45 0.08 8.58
N PRO A 87 -20.30 -0.91 9.47
CA PRO A 87 -21.41 -1.37 10.31
C PRO A 87 -22.12 -0.25 11.10
N ASP A 88 -21.36 0.74 11.57
CA ASP A 88 -21.86 1.84 12.40
C ASP A 88 -22.24 3.11 11.61
N GLY A 89 -22.28 3.06 10.27
CA GLY A 89 -22.66 4.18 9.41
C GLY A 89 -21.79 4.33 8.18
N VAL A 90 -21.33 5.55 7.91
CA VAL A 90 -20.49 5.89 6.75
C VAL A 90 -19.18 6.50 7.25
N GLN A 91 -18.08 6.22 6.55
CA GLN A 91 -16.77 6.83 6.79
C GLN A 91 -16.25 7.49 5.53
N VAL A 92 -15.47 8.56 5.70
CA VAL A 92 -14.56 9.06 4.67
C VAL A 92 -13.25 8.31 4.81
N VAL A 93 -12.81 7.68 3.73
CA VAL A 93 -11.47 7.07 3.63
C VAL A 93 -10.66 7.83 2.62
N VAL A 94 -9.39 8.07 2.96
CA VAL A 94 -8.46 8.75 2.10
C VAL A 94 -7.20 7.93 1.93
N TRP A 95 -6.84 7.63 0.69
CA TRP A 95 -5.54 7.12 0.32
C TRP A 95 -4.72 8.26 -0.27
N SER A 96 -3.48 8.44 0.18
CA SER A 96 -2.60 9.50 -0.33
C SER A 96 -1.16 9.02 -0.46
N MET A 97 -0.42 9.59 -1.42
CA MET A 97 1.01 9.39 -1.52
C MET A 97 1.73 10.58 -0.89
N ARG A 98 2.58 10.34 0.11
CA ARG A 98 3.36 11.38 0.78
C ARG A 98 4.86 11.13 0.67
N PRO A 99 5.69 12.18 0.61
CA PRO A 99 7.13 12.04 0.66
C PRO A 99 7.60 11.31 1.92
N GLN A 100 8.56 10.40 1.78
CA GLN A 100 9.22 9.72 2.89
C GLN A 100 10.69 9.45 2.53
N GLY A 101 11.60 10.23 3.12
CA GLY A 101 13.02 10.15 2.80
C GLY A 101 13.28 10.45 1.33
N THR A 102 13.88 9.50 0.61
CA THR A 102 14.17 9.60 -0.83
C THR A 102 13.09 9.01 -1.74
N ALA A 103 12.02 8.46 -1.17
CA ALA A 103 10.91 7.85 -1.87
C ALA A 103 9.57 8.41 -1.33
N ASN A 104 8.48 7.68 -1.56
CA ASN A 104 7.16 8.02 -1.03
C ASN A 104 6.57 6.86 -0.23
N ALA A 105 5.66 7.22 0.68
CA ALA A 105 4.80 6.30 1.37
C ALA A 105 3.37 6.43 0.86
N TRP A 106 2.69 5.29 0.77
CA TRP A 106 1.24 5.25 0.63
C TRP A 106 0.61 5.22 2.01
N GLU A 107 -0.25 6.17 2.28
CA GLU A 107 -0.91 6.33 3.57
C GLU A 107 -2.42 6.23 3.41
N ARG A 108 -3.06 5.71 4.45
CA ARG A 108 -4.51 5.58 4.54
C ARG A 108 -5.00 6.32 5.78
N TRP A 109 -5.94 7.22 5.60
CA TRP A 109 -6.72 7.83 6.67
C TRP A 109 -8.15 7.31 6.64
N ALA A 110 -8.79 7.17 7.80
CA ALA A 110 -10.22 6.94 7.90
C ALA A 110 -10.82 7.83 8.99
N SER A 111 -11.91 8.51 8.66
CA SER A 111 -12.71 9.25 9.64
C SER A 111 -13.38 8.30 10.64
N PRO A 112 -13.83 8.81 11.80
CA PRO A 112 -14.84 8.12 12.59
C PRO A 112 -16.09 7.79 11.74
N ALA A 113 -16.81 6.73 12.11
CA ALA A 113 -18.09 6.40 11.50
C ALA A 113 -19.16 7.41 11.91
N VAL A 114 -19.96 7.86 10.95
CA VAL A 114 -21.04 8.83 11.17
C VAL A 114 -22.32 8.38 10.48
N THR A 115 -23.47 8.74 11.05
CA THR A 115 -24.80 8.37 10.52
C THR A 115 -25.54 9.54 9.86
N GLY A 116 -25.14 10.79 10.16
CA GLY A 116 -25.77 12.00 9.64
C GLY A 116 -24.99 12.67 8.51
N SER A 117 -25.70 13.27 7.55
CA SER A 117 -25.11 13.96 6.39
C SER A 117 -24.24 15.15 6.78
N ALA A 118 -24.63 15.93 7.81
CA ALA A 118 -23.84 17.05 8.30
C ALA A 118 -22.47 16.58 8.85
N ALA A 119 -22.45 15.57 9.72
CA ALA A 119 -21.21 15.01 10.26
C ALA A 119 -20.33 14.36 9.18
N LEU A 120 -20.95 13.81 8.13
CA LEU A 120 -20.23 13.30 6.96
C LEU A 120 -19.57 14.42 6.15
N GLN A 121 -20.27 15.55 5.96
CA GLN A 121 -19.70 16.74 5.34
C GLN A 121 -18.53 17.30 6.15
N ASP A 122 -18.64 17.35 7.47
CA ASP A 122 -17.53 17.77 8.35
C ASP A 122 -16.31 16.85 8.21
N SER A 123 -16.53 15.53 8.19
CA SER A 123 -15.46 14.54 7.96
C SER A 123 -14.83 14.71 6.57
N TRP A 124 -15.64 15.03 5.56
CA TRP A 124 -15.17 15.31 4.21
C TRP A 124 -14.31 16.58 4.14
N PHE A 125 -14.74 17.69 4.75
CA PHE A 125 -13.94 18.91 4.81
C PHE A 125 -12.64 18.74 5.60
N THR A 126 -12.67 17.96 6.68
CA THR A 126 -11.47 17.57 7.44
C THR A 126 -10.47 16.83 6.53
N SER A 127 -10.97 15.93 5.69
CA SER A 127 -10.15 15.15 4.76
C SER A 127 -9.42 15.99 3.70
N GLN A 128 -9.84 17.24 3.48
CA GLN A 128 -9.18 18.19 2.58
C GLN A 128 -7.94 18.83 3.21
N GLN A 129 -7.81 18.77 4.54
CA GLN A 129 -6.79 19.50 5.31
C GLN A 129 -5.76 18.56 5.96
N LEU A 130 -5.74 17.28 5.59
CA LEU A 130 -4.85 16.27 6.18
C LEU A 130 -3.37 16.58 5.90
N GLN A 131 -2.58 16.74 6.96
CA GLN A 131 -1.14 16.97 6.93
C GLN A 131 -0.34 15.73 7.32
N GLY A 132 -0.99 14.71 7.90
CA GLY A 132 -0.36 13.51 8.43
C GLY A 132 -0.29 13.55 9.97
N GLY A 133 -0.46 12.38 10.60
CA GLY A 133 -0.42 12.22 12.06
C GLY A 133 -1.78 12.36 12.75
N GLU A 134 -2.85 12.51 12.00
CA GLU A 134 -4.22 12.55 12.50
C GLU A 134 -4.65 11.20 13.11
N PRO A 135 -5.59 11.20 14.05
CA PRO A 135 -6.27 9.97 14.45
C PRO A 135 -6.84 9.24 13.22
N GLY A 136 -6.56 7.94 13.12
CA GLY A 136 -6.96 7.13 11.97
C GLY A 136 -5.96 7.12 10.80
N GLN A 137 -4.85 7.87 10.87
CA GLN A 137 -3.78 7.83 9.89
C GLN A 137 -2.94 6.55 10.04
N LEU A 138 -2.74 5.84 8.93
CA LEU A 138 -1.93 4.63 8.84
C LEU A 138 -0.92 4.75 7.70
N ARG A 139 0.36 4.55 8.03
CA ARG A 139 1.41 4.36 7.02
C ARG A 139 1.39 2.90 6.57
N THR A 140 1.04 2.67 5.31
CA THR A 140 0.72 1.32 4.83
C THR A 140 1.91 0.67 4.12
N LEU A 141 2.41 1.33 3.08
CA LEU A 141 3.44 0.84 2.18
C LEU A 141 4.45 1.95 1.92
N GLU A 142 5.74 1.63 2.00
CA GLU A 142 6.83 2.57 1.78
C GLU A 142 7.59 2.22 0.50
N GLY A 143 8.43 3.14 0.04
CA GLY A 143 9.30 2.89 -1.10
C GLY A 143 8.58 2.93 -2.45
N LEU A 144 7.59 3.80 -2.60
CA LEU A 144 6.95 4.08 -3.88
C LEU A 144 7.63 5.25 -4.60
N SER A 145 7.78 5.15 -5.91
CA SER A 145 8.22 6.25 -6.77
C SER A 145 7.04 6.94 -7.45
N GLN A 146 5.96 6.20 -7.77
CA GLN A 146 4.82 6.73 -8.50
C GLN A 146 3.53 6.02 -8.11
N TRP A 147 2.42 6.77 -8.12
CA TRP A 147 1.07 6.28 -7.93
C TRP A 147 0.15 6.88 -9.01
N GLN A 148 -0.65 6.03 -9.66
CA GLN A 148 -1.68 6.46 -10.60
C GLN A 148 -2.99 5.73 -10.34
N VAL A 149 -4.09 6.41 -10.64
CA VAL A 149 -5.45 5.87 -10.51
C VAL A 149 -6.20 6.06 -11.83
N TYR A 150 -6.91 5.02 -12.25
CA TYR A 150 -7.76 5.03 -13.43
C TYR A 150 -9.16 4.54 -13.07
N PHE A 151 -10.15 5.09 -13.75
CA PHE A 151 -11.56 4.72 -13.58
C PHE A 151 -12.06 4.01 -14.85
N PHE A 152 -12.80 2.91 -14.64
CA PHE A 152 -13.46 2.20 -15.73
C PHE A 152 -14.88 2.75 -15.91
N GLN A 153 -15.07 3.49 -17.01
CA GLN A 153 -16.32 4.17 -17.35
C GLN A 153 -16.56 4.05 -18.85
N GLY A 154 -17.82 3.83 -19.26
CA GLY A 154 -18.19 3.76 -20.67
C GLY A 154 -17.39 2.72 -21.46
N ASN A 155 -17.12 1.56 -20.87
CA ASN A 155 -16.33 0.46 -21.46
C ASN A 155 -14.85 0.80 -21.75
N SER A 156 -14.27 1.79 -21.07
CA SER A 156 -12.86 2.15 -21.22
C SER A 156 -12.21 2.57 -19.89
N TRP A 157 -10.90 2.42 -19.81
CA TRP A 157 -10.09 2.97 -18.73
C TRP A 157 -9.69 4.41 -19.08
N SER A 158 -10.03 5.36 -18.22
CA SER A 158 -9.56 6.73 -18.30
C SER A 158 -8.82 7.12 -17.02
N ASN A 159 -7.90 8.10 -17.12
CA ASN A 159 -7.26 8.64 -15.93
C ASN A 159 -8.33 9.20 -14.98
N ALA A 160 -8.20 8.97 -13.67
CA ALA A 160 -9.23 9.34 -12.70
C ALA A 160 -9.48 10.87 -12.58
N GLN A 161 -8.59 11.72 -13.12
CA GLN A 161 -8.80 13.16 -13.24
C GLN A 161 -9.51 13.58 -14.54
N SER A 162 -9.80 12.63 -15.44
CA SER A 162 -10.59 12.91 -16.65
C SER A 162 -12.07 13.12 -16.29
N THR A 163 -12.75 13.99 -17.03
CA THR A 163 -14.19 14.19 -16.88
C THR A 163 -14.92 12.86 -17.10
N GLY A 164 -15.74 12.46 -16.13
CA GLY A 164 -16.55 11.25 -16.23
C GLY A 164 -17.99 11.51 -16.64
N ASN A 165 -18.77 10.43 -16.63
CA ASN A 165 -20.18 10.48 -16.99
C ASN A 165 -20.99 11.16 -15.88
N VAL A 166 -22.08 11.82 -16.26
CA VAL A 166 -23.02 12.42 -15.30
C VAL A 166 -23.99 11.35 -14.80
N ALA A 167 -24.20 11.28 -13.49
CA ALA A 167 -25.22 10.44 -12.88
C ALA A 167 -26.60 10.93 -13.30
N VAL A 168 -27.42 10.03 -13.86
CA VAL A 168 -28.80 10.33 -14.20
C VAL A 168 -29.64 10.23 -12.92
N PRO A 169 -30.27 11.34 -12.45
CA PRO A 169 -31.08 11.28 -11.24
C PRO A 169 -32.30 10.38 -11.43
N ALA A 170 -32.70 9.68 -10.37
CA ALA A 170 -33.93 8.89 -10.38
C ALA A 170 -35.17 9.79 -10.65
N PRO A 171 -36.25 9.27 -11.27
CA PRO A 171 -37.39 10.08 -11.71
C PRO A 171 -38.04 10.93 -10.60
N ALA A 172 -38.05 10.42 -9.35
CA ALA A 172 -38.57 11.15 -8.19
C ALA A 172 -37.65 12.29 -7.71
N ALA A 173 -36.34 12.19 -7.95
CA ALA A 173 -35.36 13.22 -7.62
C ALA A 173 -35.25 14.31 -8.71
N ALA A 174 -35.76 14.05 -9.92
CA ALA A 174 -35.80 15.04 -11.00
C ALA A 174 -36.75 16.22 -10.73
N ALA A 175 -37.69 16.07 -9.79
CA ALA A 175 -38.57 17.15 -9.32
C ALA A 175 -37.84 18.21 -8.49
N SER A 176 -36.68 17.87 -7.92
CA SER A 176 -35.73 18.81 -7.33
C SER A 176 -34.58 19.02 -8.31
N ALA A 177 -34.26 20.27 -8.67
CA ALA A 177 -33.15 20.61 -9.56
C ALA A 177 -31.78 20.33 -8.91
N ALA A 178 -31.47 19.06 -8.63
CA ALA A 178 -30.19 18.64 -8.11
C ALA A 178 -29.10 18.89 -9.17
N ALA A 179 -28.00 19.51 -8.76
CA ALA A 179 -26.86 19.74 -9.64
C ALA A 179 -26.35 18.40 -10.21
N PRO A 180 -25.94 18.36 -11.49
CA PRO A 180 -25.39 17.15 -12.09
C PRO A 180 -24.14 16.70 -11.31
N ARG A 181 -24.14 15.45 -10.84
CA ARG A 181 -23.00 14.82 -10.16
C ARG A 181 -22.35 13.78 -11.07
N GLN A 182 -21.06 13.52 -10.89
CA GLN A 182 -20.36 12.49 -11.63
C GLN A 182 -20.84 11.10 -11.16
N ALA A 183 -21.11 10.20 -12.10
CA ALA A 183 -21.48 8.83 -11.83
C ALA A 183 -20.28 8.07 -11.23
N LEU A 184 -20.56 7.16 -10.29
CA LEU A 184 -19.54 6.24 -9.79
C LEU A 184 -18.99 5.39 -10.94
N PRO A 185 -17.66 5.20 -11.03
CA PRO A 185 -17.08 4.30 -12.00
C PRO A 185 -17.42 2.84 -11.64
N SER A 186 -17.45 1.97 -12.63
CA SER A 186 -17.70 0.53 -12.40
C SER A 186 -16.46 -0.22 -11.90
N GLY A 187 -15.28 0.36 -12.08
CA GLY A 187 -14.02 -0.18 -11.56
C GLY A 187 -12.96 0.88 -11.36
N VAL A 188 -12.01 0.57 -10.49
CA VAL A 188 -10.83 1.39 -10.19
C VAL A 188 -9.59 0.54 -10.41
N ARG A 189 -8.64 1.10 -11.13
CA ARG A 189 -7.30 0.54 -11.29
C ARG A 189 -6.32 1.40 -10.54
N VAL A 190 -5.50 0.78 -9.71
CA VAL A 190 -4.34 1.39 -9.09
C VAL A 190 -3.06 0.87 -9.74
N VAL A 191 -2.15 1.79 -10.05
CA VAL A 191 -0.82 1.48 -10.57
C VAL A 191 0.20 2.05 -9.59
N LEU A 192 1.04 1.18 -9.02
CA LEU A 192 2.09 1.52 -8.06
C LEU A 192 3.45 1.18 -8.67
N THR A 193 4.34 2.16 -8.77
CA THR A 193 5.74 1.93 -9.17
C THR A 193 6.62 1.99 -7.93
N PHE A 194 7.47 0.98 -7.77
CA PHE A 194 8.37 0.88 -6.62
C PHE A 194 9.67 1.66 -6.87
N ALA A 195 10.16 2.35 -5.84
CA ALA A 195 11.43 3.05 -5.85
C ALA A 195 12.59 2.05 -5.76
N ALA A 196 13.73 2.41 -6.37
CA ALA A 196 14.95 1.63 -6.25
C ALA A 196 15.36 1.50 -4.77
N GLY A 197 15.73 0.29 -4.35
CA GLY A 197 16.11 0.02 -2.96
C GLY A 197 14.96 -0.14 -1.97
N SER A 198 13.69 -0.10 -2.41
CA SER A 198 12.52 -0.37 -1.56
C SER A 198 12.37 -1.84 -1.13
N GLY A 199 13.11 -2.74 -1.77
CA GLY A 199 12.96 -4.20 -1.64
C GLY A 199 11.91 -4.80 -2.58
N LEU A 200 11.10 -3.95 -3.24
CA LEU A 200 10.19 -4.31 -4.32
C LEU A 200 10.67 -3.66 -5.63
N ASN A 201 10.33 -4.26 -6.77
CA ASN A 201 10.80 -3.79 -8.09
C ASN A 201 9.65 -3.75 -9.10
N GLY A 202 9.80 -2.83 -10.07
CA GLY A 202 8.86 -2.70 -11.18
C GLY A 202 7.56 -2.00 -10.81
N THR A 203 6.50 -2.39 -11.49
CA THR A 203 5.17 -1.76 -11.38
C THR A 203 4.13 -2.82 -11.09
N LEU A 204 3.29 -2.55 -10.09
CA LEU A 204 2.11 -3.34 -9.76
C LEU A 204 0.87 -2.65 -10.33
N THR A 205 0.03 -3.40 -11.04
CA THR A 205 -1.30 -2.95 -11.45
C THR A 205 -2.35 -3.82 -10.76
N ARG A 206 -3.34 -3.19 -10.11
CA ARG A 206 -4.47 -3.89 -9.48
C ARG A 206 -5.78 -3.24 -9.89
N ASP A 207 -6.65 -4.06 -10.45
CA ASP A 207 -8.02 -3.68 -10.82
C ASP A 207 -8.99 -4.14 -9.73
N SER A 208 -10.01 -3.33 -9.45
CA SER A 208 -11.02 -3.59 -8.43
C SER A 208 -12.37 -3.11 -8.93
N LEU A 209 -13.40 -3.93 -8.78
CA LEU A 209 -14.77 -3.52 -9.03
C LEU A 209 -15.26 -2.70 -7.85
N LEU A 210 -16.10 -1.69 -8.12
CA LEU A 210 -16.86 -1.04 -7.04
C LEU A 210 -18.01 -1.96 -6.63
N GLY A 211 -18.38 -1.89 -5.35
CA GLY A 211 -19.58 -2.56 -4.85
C GLY A 211 -20.85 -2.08 -5.60
N PRO A 212 -21.87 -2.94 -5.72
CA PRO A 212 -23.14 -2.61 -6.36
C PRO A 212 -23.93 -1.52 -5.62
#